data_AF-A0A3D3BR61-F1
#
_entry.id   AF-A0A3D3BR61-F1
#
_cell.length_a   1.000
_cell.length_b   1.000
_cell.length_c   1.000
_cell.angle_alpha   90.00
_cell.angle_beta   90.00
_cell.angle_gamma   90.00
#
_symmetry.space_group_name_H-M   'P 1'
#
loop_
_entity.id
_entity.type
_entity.pdbx_description
1 polymer ?
#
loop_
_entity_poly.entity_id
_entity_poly.type
_entity_poly.pdbx_seq_one_letter_code
_entity_poly.pdbx_strand_id
1 'polypeptide(L)'
;MDRRIFGIETEYGVTCTFRGQRRLSPDEVARYLFRRVVAWGRSSNVFLRNGSRLYLDVGSHPEYATAECDSVQQLITHDRAGERILEGLCVDAEQRLREEGIAGDIYLFKNNTDS
;
A
#
# COMPACT_ATOMS: atom_id res chain seq x y z
N MET A 1 -31.93 -10.04 6.55
CA MET A 1 -30.64 -10.40 7.20
C MET A 1 -29.95 -9.08 7.40
N ASP A 2 -30.10 -8.50 8.58
CA ASP A 2 -29.96 -7.04 8.73
C ASP A 2 -28.54 -6.64 9.20
N ARG A 3 -27.70 -7.63 9.53
CA ARG A 3 -26.28 -7.47 9.88
C ARG A 3 -25.48 -8.64 9.29
N ARG A 4 -24.38 -8.34 8.60
CA ARG A 4 -23.47 -9.31 7.98
C ARG A 4 -22.05 -8.75 8.06
N ILE A 5 -21.05 -9.63 8.10
CA ILE A 5 -19.65 -9.26 8.00
C ILE A 5 -19.26 -8.98 6.54
N PHE A 6 -18.52 -7.91 6.33
CA PHE A 6 -17.93 -7.49 5.06
C PHE A 6 -16.42 -7.29 5.24
N GLY A 7 -15.69 -7.48 4.14
CA GLY A 7 -14.29 -7.11 4.02
C GLY A 7 -13.97 -6.80 2.56
N ILE A 8 -12.97 -5.96 2.32
CA ILE A 8 -12.45 -5.64 0.99
C ILE A 8 -10.95 -5.90 1.01
N GLU A 9 -10.46 -6.48 -0.08
CA GLU A 9 -9.04 -6.61 -0.41
C GLU A 9 -8.76 -5.64 -1.56
N THR A 10 -7.79 -4.75 -1.39
CA THR A 10 -7.39 -3.78 -2.41
C THR A 10 -5.92 -3.91 -2.71
N GLU A 11 -5.64 -4.31 -3.94
CA GLU A 11 -4.31 -4.32 -4.54
C GLU A 11 -4.03 -2.96 -5.19
N TYR A 12 -2.80 -2.47 -5.02
CA TYR A 12 -2.36 -1.20 -5.60
C TYR A 12 -1.27 -1.43 -6.64
N GLY A 13 -1.48 -0.90 -7.84
CA GLY A 13 -0.41 -0.76 -8.82
C GLY A 13 0.65 0.20 -8.31
N VAL A 14 1.94 -0.09 -8.52
CA VAL A 14 3.05 0.72 -8.03
C VAL A 14 4.08 1.00 -9.12
N THR A 15 4.54 2.25 -9.22
CA THR A 15 5.63 2.64 -10.12
C THR A 15 6.45 3.77 -9.54
N CYS A 16 7.72 3.87 -9.93
CA CYS A 16 8.58 5.01 -9.63
C CYS A 16 9.13 5.57 -10.93
N THR A 17 8.91 6.86 -11.17
CA THR A 17 9.31 7.52 -12.40
C THR A 17 10.17 8.75 -12.12
N PHE A 18 11.09 9.05 -13.03
CA PHE A 18 11.86 10.28 -13.03
C PHE A 18 11.87 10.85 -14.44
N ARG A 19 11.39 12.09 -14.61
CA ARG A 19 11.28 12.75 -15.93
C ARG A 19 10.54 11.90 -16.98
N GLY A 20 9.47 11.23 -16.56
CA GLY A 20 8.63 10.40 -17.44
C GLY A 20 9.20 9.02 -17.78
N GLN A 21 10.38 8.65 -17.26
CA GLN A 21 10.95 7.32 -17.44
C GLN A 21 10.88 6.52 -16.14
N ARG A 22 10.58 5.22 -16.25
CA ARG A 22 10.62 4.30 -15.10
C ARG A 22 12.03 4.28 -14.53
N ARG A 23 12.15 4.56 -13.23
CA ARG A 23 13.43 4.67 -12.53
C ARG A 23 13.78 3.43 -11.74
N LEU A 24 12.77 2.80 -11.13
CA LEU A 24 12.89 1.57 -10.36
C LEU A 24 11.85 0.55 -10.86
N SER A 25 12.19 -0.73 -10.75
CA SER A 25 11.24 -1.81 -10.95
C SER A 25 10.15 -1.82 -9.86
N PRO A 26 8.95 -2.35 -10.12
CA PRO A 26 7.90 -2.49 -9.10
C PRO A 26 8.40 -3.15 -7.81
N ASP A 27 9.19 -4.22 -7.93
CA ASP A 27 9.83 -4.91 -6.80
C ASP A 27 10.72 -4.01 -5.95
N GLU A 28 11.53 -3.17 -6.58
CA GLU A 28 12.40 -2.22 -5.87
C GLU A 28 11.56 -1.19 -5.13
N VAL A 29 10.54 -0.62 -5.78
CA VAL A 29 9.64 0.36 -5.16
C VAL A 29 8.88 -0.27 -3.98
N ALA A 30 8.39 -1.50 -4.15
CA ALA A 30 7.75 -2.27 -3.10
C ALA A 30 8.66 -2.47 -1.88
N ARG A 31 9.95 -2.80 -2.09
CA ARG A 31 10.94 -2.87 -1.00
C ARG A 31 11.16 -1.53 -0.31
N TYR A 32 11.16 -0.42 -1.05
CA TYR A 32 11.19 0.91 -0.44
C TYR A 32 9.94 1.15 0.40
N LEU A 33 8.73 0.95 -0.14
CA LEU A 33 7.48 1.13 0.60
C LEU A 33 7.43 0.30 1.90
N PHE A 34 7.79 -0.98 1.83
CA PHE A 34 7.66 -1.90 2.97
C PHE A 34 8.86 -1.95 3.92
N ARG A 35 9.95 -1.22 3.66
CA ARG A 35 11.11 -1.18 4.58
C ARG A 35 10.68 -0.82 6.01
N ARG A 36 9.76 0.14 6.16
CA ARG A 36 9.21 0.54 7.46
C ARG A 36 8.29 -0.52 8.08
N VAL A 37 7.48 -1.17 7.24
CA VAL A 37 6.57 -2.25 7.65
C VAL A 37 7.35 -3.46 8.18
N VAL A 38 8.41 -3.86 7.48
CA VAL A 38 9.31 -4.92 7.93
C VAL A 38 10.01 -4.54 9.23
N ALA A 39 10.40 -3.27 9.41
CA ALA A 39 10.97 -2.81 10.68
C ALA A 39 9.97 -2.90 11.85
N TRP A 40 8.67 -2.71 11.59
CA TRP A 40 7.62 -2.82 12.60
C TRP A 40 7.25 -4.27 12.95
N GLY A 41 7.08 -5.13 11.94
CA GLY A 41 6.50 -6.46 12.10
C GLY A 41 7.42 -7.63 11.78
N ARG A 42 8.68 -7.39 11.40
CA ARG A 42 9.66 -8.38 10.93
C ARG A 42 9.22 -9.17 9.68
N SER A 43 8.15 -8.72 9.02
CA SER A 43 7.50 -9.38 7.90
C SER A 43 6.96 -8.33 6.93
N SER A 44 6.90 -8.67 5.64
CA SER A 44 6.18 -7.89 4.63
C SER A 44 4.67 -8.11 4.69
N ASN A 45 4.17 -8.84 5.69
CA ASN A 45 2.78 -9.14 5.94
C ASN A 45 2.48 -8.91 7.44
N VAL A 46 1.68 -7.89 7.74
CA VAL A 46 1.40 -7.44 9.11
C VAL A 46 -0.08 -7.12 9.30
N PHE A 47 -0.54 -7.26 10.55
CA PHE A 47 -1.80 -6.68 10.99
C PHE A 47 -1.55 -5.32 11.64
N LEU A 48 -2.34 -4.34 11.25
CA LEU A 48 -2.26 -2.96 11.73
C LEU A 48 -3.12 -2.76 12.99
N ARG A 49 -2.88 -1.66 13.70
CA ARG A 49 -3.64 -1.33 14.94
C ARG A 49 -5.14 -1.15 14.70
N ASN A 50 -5.57 -0.83 13.49
CA ASN A 50 -6.98 -0.72 13.10
C ASN A 50 -7.60 -2.08 12.71
N GLY A 51 -6.91 -3.20 12.94
CA GLY A 51 -7.37 -4.55 12.63
C GLY A 51 -7.23 -4.97 11.17
N SER A 52 -6.81 -4.06 10.29
CA SER A 52 -6.63 -4.34 8.86
C SER A 52 -5.30 -5.04 8.59
N ARG A 53 -5.20 -5.77 7.49
CA ARG A 53 -3.96 -6.45 7.08
C ARG A 53 -3.29 -5.65 5.96
N LEU A 54 -1.99 -5.48 6.06
CA LEU A 54 -1.16 -4.85 5.03
C LEU A 54 -0.05 -5.80 4.64
N TYR A 55 0.05 -6.11 3.34
CA TYR A 55 1.05 -7.05 2.86
C TYR A 55 1.55 -6.77 1.44
N LEU A 56 2.66 -7.40 1.08
CA LEU A 56 3.09 -7.53 -0.31
C LEU A 56 2.62 -8.89 -0.85
N ASP A 57 1.88 -8.88 -1.94
CA ASP A 57 1.50 -10.10 -2.65
C ASP A 57 2.66 -10.61 -3.54
N VAL A 58 2.53 -11.81 -4.10
CA VAL A 58 3.48 -12.48 -5.01
C VAL A 58 3.82 -11.60 -6.22
N GLY A 59 2.89 -10.76 -6.68
CA GLY A 59 3.10 -9.78 -7.75
C GLY A 59 3.88 -8.51 -7.36
N SER A 60 4.40 -8.42 -6.13
CA SER A 60 5.03 -7.22 -5.55
C SER A 60 4.09 -6.02 -5.40
N HIS A 61 2.79 -6.23 -5.51
CA HIS A 61 1.81 -5.18 -5.25
C HIS A 61 1.58 -5.00 -3.75
N PRO A 62 1.57 -3.75 -3.25
CA PRO A 62 1.03 -3.44 -1.95
C PRO A 62 -0.46 -3.80 -1.90
N GLU A 63 -0.85 -4.56 -0.89
CA GLU A 63 -2.23 -4.95 -0.69
C GLU A 63 -2.71 -4.58 0.72
N TYR A 64 -3.88 -3.96 0.78
CA TYR A 64 -4.57 -3.62 2.02
C TYR A 64 -5.91 -4.34 2.07
N ALA A 65 -6.06 -5.21 3.08
CA ALA A 65 -7.32 -5.86 3.40
C ALA A 65 -7.95 -5.21 4.63
N THR A 66 -9.19 -4.72 4.51
CA THR A 66 -9.89 -4.07 5.61
C THR A 66 -10.09 -5.03 6.78
N ALA A 67 -10.18 -4.50 8.01
CA ALA A 67 -10.77 -5.23 9.12
C ALA A 67 -12.22 -5.63 8.80
N GLU A 68 -12.73 -6.64 9.50
CA GLU A 68 -14.13 -7.06 9.40
C GLU A 68 -15.06 -5.91 9.81
N CYS A 69 -15.96 -5.54 8.89
CA CYS A 69 -16.94 -4.48 9.09
C CYS A 69 -18.35 -5.06 9.08
N ASP A 70 -19.28 -4.48 9.83
CA ASP A 70 -20.68 -4.94 9.87
C ASP A 70 -21.69 -3.96 9.24
N SER A 71 -21.17 -2.83 8.74
CA SER A 71 -21.92 -1.81 8.01
C SER A 71 -21.11 -1.30 6.82
N VAL A 72 -21.81 -0.88 5.77
CA VAL A 72 -21.17 -0.34 4.55
C VAL A 72 -20.39 0.94 4.85
N GLN A 73 -20.90 1.80 5.74
CA GLN A 73 -20.22 3.03 6.14
C GLN A 73 -18.88 2.74 6.84
N GLN A 74 -18.85 1.74 7.73
CA GLN A 74 -17.61 1.31 8.37
C GLN A 74 -16.64 0.74 7.34
N LEU A 75 -17.12 -0.09 6.41
CA LEU A 75 -16.31 -0.67 5.34
C LEU A 75 -15.63 0.40 4.48
N ILE A 76 -16.39 1.40 4.02
CA ILE A 76 -15.85 2.53 3.25
C ILE A 76 -14.82 3.31 4.07
N THR A 77 -15.07 3.49 5.37
CA THR A 77 -14.12 4.19 6.26
C THR A 77 -12.81 3.43 6.38
N HIS A 78 -12.85 2.09 6.54
CA HIS A 78 -11.65 1.26 6.59
C HIS A 78 -10.90 1.22 5.26
N ASP A 79 -11.62 1.15 4.14
CA ASP A 79 -11.03 1.20 2.80
C ASP A 79 -10.29 2.53 2.55
N ARG A 80 -10.91 3.67 2.89
CA ARG A 80 -10.27 4.99 2.80
C ARG A 80 -9.12 5.16 3.77
N ALA A 81 -9.17 4.54 4.95
CA ALA A 81 -8.04 4.52 5.87
C ALA A 81 -6.83 3.80 5.25
N GLY A 82 -7.06 2.74 4.46
CA GLY A 82 -6.02 2.06 3.69
C GLY A 82 -5.29 3.01 2.75
N GLU A 83 -6.03 3.79 1.94
CA GLU A 83 -5.45 4.78 1.03
C GLU A 83 -4.53 5.78 1.77
N ARG A 84 -4.94 6.26 2.95
CA ARG A 84 -4.14 7.19 3.77
C ARG A 84 -2.89 6.57 4.37
N ILE A 85 -2.97 5.30 4.76
CA ILE A 85 -1.81 4.55 5.28
C ILE A 85 -0.78 4.36 4.16
N LEU A 86 -1.23 3.94 2.98
CA LEU A 86 -0.38 3.73 1.81
C LEU A 86 0.23 5.05 1.30
N GLU A 87 -0.53 6.15 1.30
CA GLU A 87 -0.03 7.50 1.03
C GLU A 87 1.12 7.88 1.98
N GLY A 88 0.97 7.63 3.29
CA GLY A 88 2.04 7.86 4.27
C GLY A 88 3.30 7.03 4.00
N LEU A 89 3.14 5.74 3.64
CA LEU A 89 4.27 4.88 3.27
C LEU A 89 4.97 5.38 2.00
N CYS A 90 4.22 5.90 1.04
CA CYS A 90 4.73 6.50 -0.18
C CYS A 90 5.62 7.71 0.12
N VAL A 91 5.11 8.66 0.92
CA VAL A 91 5.87 9.85 1.34
C VAL A 91 7.16 9.47 2.05
N ASP A 92 7.11 8.51 2.97
CA ASP A 92 8.30 8.00 3.66
C ASP A 92 9.30 7.35 2.70
N ALA A 93 8.81 6.64 1.67
CA ALA A 93 9.65 5.98 0.68
C ALA A 93 10.36 6.98 -0.23
N GLU A 94 9.65 8.00 -0.72
CA GLU A 94 10.23 9.06 -1.52
C GLU A 94 11.26 9.89 -0.73
N GLN A 95 11.01 10.15 0.55
CA GLN A 95 11.99 10.82 1.40
C GLN A 95 13.31 10.03 1.44
N ARG A 96 13.23 8.71 1.61
CA ARG A 96 14.41 7.83 1.62
C ARG A 96 15.11 7.77 0.27
N LEU A 97 14.35 7.73 -0.83
CA LEU A 97 14.94 7.83 -2.18
C LEU A 97 15.77 9.11 -2.31
N ARG A 98 15.23 10.25 -1.86
CA ARG A 98 15.95 11.54 -1.89
C ARG A 98 17.19 11.53 -1.01
N GLU A 99 17.13 10.96 0.19
CA GLU A 99 18.27 10.81 1.10
C GLU A 99 19.38 9.94 0.52
N GLU A 100 19.02 8.92 -0.27
CA GLU A 100 19.96 8.04 -0.99
C GLU A 100 20.42 8.64 -2.35
N GLY A 101 20.03 9.88 -2.67
CA GLY A 101 20.40 10.57 -3.91
C GLY A 101 19.67 10.06 -5.16
N ILE A 102 18.60 9.30 -4.99
CA ILE A 102 17.78 8.77 -6.07
C ILE A 102 16.61 9.72 -6.31
N ALA A 103 16.65 10.43 -7.43
CA ALA A 103 15.51 11.25 -7.86
C ALA A 103 14.43 10.37 -8.50
N GLY A 104 13.20 10.48 -8.02
CA GLY A 104 12.02 9.79 -8.55
C GLY A 104 10.79 10.02 -7.68
N ASP A 105 9.63 10.01 -8.33
CA ASP A 105 8.32 10.13 -7.70
C ASP A 105 7.64 8.76 -7.73
N ILE A 106 7.08 8.35 -6.59
CA ILE A 106 6.38 7.07 -6.44
C ILE A 106 4.88 7.31 -6.63
N TYR A 107 4.27 6.49 -7.48
CA TYR A 107 2.83 6.50 -7.72
C TYR A 107 2.22 5.18 -7.26
N LEU A 108 1.09 5.30 -6.56
CA LEU A 108 0.21 4.19 -6.18
C LEU A 108 -1.12 4.36 -6.90
N PHE A 109 -1.58 3.31 -7.56
CA PHE A 109 -2.83 3.31 -8.31
C PHE A 109 -3.81 2.31 -7.72
N LYS A 110 -4.99 2.80 -7.33
CA LYS A 110 -6.14 1.96 -7.01
C LYS A 110 -6.97 1.77 -8.28
N ASN A 111 -6.45 0.95 -9.19
CA ASN A 111 -7.07 0.59 -10.45
C ASN A 111 -6.86 -0.92 -10.71
N ASN A 112 -7.26 -1.40 -11.90
CA ASN A 112 -7.26 -2.84 -12.20
C ASN A 112 -6.43 -3.22 -13.43
N THR A 113 -5.80 -2.25 -14.11
CA THR A 113 -5.08 -2.49 -15.37
C THR A 113 -3.84 -1.60 -15.46
N ASP A 114 -2.79 -2.13 -16.06
CA ASP A 114 -1.65 -1.38 -16.57
C ASP A 114 -1.77 -1.17 -18.09
N SER A 115 -0.76 -0.51 -18.68
CA SER A 115 -0.66 -0.18 -20.11
C SER A 115 0.49 -0.92 -20.78
#